data_AF-A0A158A7K8-F1
#
_entry.id   AF-A0A158A7K8-F1
#
_cell.length_a   1.000
_cell.length_b   1.000
_cell.length_c   1.000
_cell.angle_alpha   90.00
_cell.angle_beta   90.00
_cell.angle_gamma   90.00
#
_symmetry.space_group_name_H-M   'P 1'
#
loop_
_entity.id
_entity.type
_entity.pdbx_description
1 polymer ?
#
loop_
_entity_poly.entity_id
_entity_poly.type
_entity_poly.pdbx_seq_one_letter_code
_entity_poly.pdbx_strand_id
1 'polypeptide(L)'
;MTTATERAGALIRARELLLALTDLRQPVNVVELRLSAARLLRHYPDAGTVELIAEQTQWLEVKREGFETNRLLTREVSLPPLPPSVPDGPMQNESFFEDFRQRELESLREKVETGELVPADEFRRRLKLSQEALRDLLVDGSVFAIDVDGIPYFPSLLADGAYNKARLFSICRIIWPEHPTSRLHYLTSGRGNLGGLTPLECLSDIKRFRMLERAAWAETVDSYRTSIVAYAGLHDAQPTNVPPSYSVAEDLDRRRDFWAKGSAALKHHGFTGVFEPYEQLREATVFISQIRAGSTTPDEGAKLSFSIDGDFASVHVERFVSNKSHYLRVRLEGGENVEDAMRAIFRELWNRGAN
;
A
#
# COMPACT_ATOMS: atom_id res chain seq x y z
N MET A 1 2.71 -1.51 -7.37
CA MET A 1 2.56 -2.67 -6.48
C MET A 1 3.25 -3.85 -7.14
N THR A 2 3.92 -4.73 -6.39
CA THR A 2 4.07 -6.09 -6.90
C THR A 2 2.68 -6.69 -6.96
N THR A 3 2.18 -6.88 -8.17
CA THR A 3 0.91 -7.57 -8.46
C THR A 3 0.87 -8.90 -7.72
N ALA A 4 -0.34 -9.45 -7.49
CA ALA A 4 -0.46 -10.78 -6.89
C ALA A 4 0.35 -11.82 -7.68
N THR A 5 0.39 -11.67 -9.01
CA THR A 5 1.22 -12.45 -9.94
C THR A 5 2.73 -12.28 -9.69
N GLU A 6 3.22 -11.06 -9.49
CA GLU A 6 4.63 -10.82 -9.18
C GLU A 6 5.03 -11.34 -7.80
N ARG A 7 4.14 -11.26 -6.80
CA ARG A 7 4.36 -11.84 -5.47
C ARG A 7 4.39 -13.37 -5.53
N ALA A 8 3.45 -13.98 -6.24
CA ALA A 8 3.46 -15.43 -6.46
C ALA A 8 4.71 -15.88 -7.23
N GLY A 9 5.11 -15.15 -8.28
CA GLY A 9 6.32 -15.43 -9.03
C GLY A 9 7.61 -15.21 -8.23
N ALA A 10 7.64 -14.28 -7.28
CA ALA A 10 8.75 -14.10 -6.35
C ALA A 10 8.84 -15.26 -5.34
N LEU A 11 7.70 -15.70 -4.79
CA LEU A 11 7.62 -16.84 -3.87
C LEU A 11 8.02 -18.16 -4.53
N ILE A 12 7.58 -18.39 -5.77
CA ILE A 12 7.97 -19.58 -6.55
C ILE A 12 9.48 -19.58 -6.79
N ARG A 13 10.05 -18.45 -7.23
CA ARG A 13 11.50 -18.33 -7.45
C ARG A 13 12.30 -18.43 -6.14
N ALA A 14 11.76 -17.95 -5.02
CA ALA A 14 12.38 -18.10 -3.71
C ALA A 14 12.43 -19.57 -3.29
N ARG A 15 11.32 -20.30 -3.49
CA ARG A 15 11.25 -21.74 -3.28
C ARG A 15 12.22 -22.50 -4.18
N GLU A 16 12.33 -22.14 -5.46
CA GLU A 16 13.29 -22.75 -6.39
C GLU A 16 14.74 -22.51 -5.98
N LEU A 17 15.08 -21.30 -5.51
CA LEU A 17 16.40 -21.00 -4.97
C LEU A 17 16.71 -21.82 -3.70
N LEU A 18 15.73 -21.95 -2.80
CA LEU A 18 15.87 -22.76 -1.59
C LEU A 18 16.01 -24.26 -1.91
N LEU A 19 15.29 -24.76 -2.93
CA LEU A 19 15.43 -26.14 -3.39
C LEU A 19 16.78 -26.39 -4.06
N ALA A 20 17.22 -25.46 -4.91
CA ALA A 20 18.54 -25.50 -5.54
C ALA A 20 19.65 -25.51 -4.47
N LEU A 21 19.49 -24.72 -3.41
CA LEU A 21 20.37 -24.70 -2.24
C LEU A 21 20.41 -26.03 -1.48
N THR A 22 19.27 -26.71 -1.32
CA THR A 22 19.20 -28.02 -0.63
C THR A 22 19.81 -29.17 -1.43
N ASP A 23 19.89 -29.06 -2.76
CA ASP A 23 20.49 -30.08 -3.64
C ASP A 23 21.99 -29.86 -3.92
N LEU A 24 22.62 -28.83 -3.33
CA LEU A 24 24.04 -28.55 -3.52
C LEU A 24 24.93 -29.61 -2.85
N ARG A 25 25.46 -30.53 -3.66
CA ARG A 25 26.46 -31.54 -3.24
C ARG A 25 27.91 -31.12 -3.50
N GLN A 26 28.17 -29.94 -4.07
CA GLN A 26 29.51 -29.45 -4.41
C GLN A 26 29.71 -27.99 -4.00
N PRO A 27 30.97 -27.53 -3.79
CA PRO A 27 31.24 -26.15 -3.38
C PRO A 27 30.90 -25.17 -4.51
N VAL A 28 29.79 -24.45 -4.33
CA VAL A 28 29.28 -23.48 -5.31
C VAL A 28 29.97 -22.12 -5.17
N ASN A 29 30.07 -21.43 -6.30
CA ASN A 29 30.44 -20.03 -6.40
C ASN A 29 29.47 -19.15 -5.58
N VAL A 30 29.83 -18.90 -4.32
CA VAL A 30 29.05 -18.14 -3.33
C VAL A 30 28.63 -16.75 -3.84
N VAL A 31 29.39 -16.17 -4.76
CA VAL A 31 29.10 -14.85 -5.34
C VAL A 31 27.86 -14.89 -6.22
N GLU A 32 27.72 -15.90 -7.07
CA GLU A 32 26.57 -16.06 -7.96
C GLU A 32 25.28 -16.33 -7.18
N LEU A 33 25.42 -17.10 -6.09
CA LEU A 33 24.31 -17.45 -5.22
C LEU A 33 23.83 -16.25 -4.37
N ARG A 34 24.76 -15.40 -3.90
CA ARG A 34 24.44 -14.11 -3.27
C ARG A 34 23.77 -13.15 -4.25
N LEU A 35 24.20 -13.09 -5.51
CA LEU A 35 23.58 -12.25 -6.52
C LEU A 35 22.15 -12.71 -6.85
N SER A 36 21.92 -14.01 -6.93
CA SER A 36 20.57 -14.58 -7.12
C SER A 36 19.67 -14.32 -5.92
N ALA A 37 20.16 -14.51 -4.69
CA ALA A 37 19.42 -14.18 -3.47
C ALA A 37 19.08 -12.68 -3.37
N ALA A 38 20.02 -11.79 -3.67
CA ALA A 38 19.79 -10.34 -3.67
C ALA A 38 18.74 -9.90 -4.70
N ARG A 39 18.70 -10.53 -5.89
CA ARG A 39 17.66 -10.27 -6.89
C ARG A 39 16.28 -10.77 -6.44
N LEU A 40 16.23 -11.88 -5.72
CA LEU A 40 15.00 -12.48 -5.20
C LEU A 40 14.42 -11.70 -4.02
N LEU A 41 15.28 -11.27 -3.10
CA LEU A 41 14.91 -10.50 -1.92
C LEU A 41 14.52 -9.05 -2.24
N ARG A 42 14.81 -8.56 -3.45
CA ARG A 42 14.37 -7.25 -3.99
C ARG A 42 12.85 -7.05 -3.98
N HIS A 43 12.08 -8.14 -3.87
CA HIS A 43 10.61 -8.12 -3.84
C HIS A 43 10.01 -8.31 -2.44
N TYR A 44 10.83 -8.36 -1.37
CA TYR A 44 10.36 -8.45 0.02
C TYR A 44 10.42 -7.08 0.71
N PRO A 45 9.41 -6.72 1.52
CA PRO A 45 9.11 -5.32 1.82
C PRO A 45 9.95 -4.67 2.93
N ASP A 46 10.73 -5.40 3.75
CA ASP A 46 11.56 -4.74 4.76
C ASP A 46 12.80 -5.54 5.22
N ALA A 47 13.74 -4.81 5.83
CA ALA A 47 14.96 -5.33 6.42
C ALA A 47 14.71 -6.31 7.58
N GLY A 48 13.60 -6.16 8.30
CA GLY A 48 13.22 -7.04 9.41
C GLY A 48 12.85 -8.45 8.95
N THR A 49 12.24 -8.58 7.77
CA THR A 49 11.92 -9.88 7.15
C THR A 49 13.18 -10.58 6.65
N VAL A 50 14.16 -9.82 6.15
CA VAL A 50 15.48 -10.36 5.77
C VAL A 50 16.25 -10.83 7.01
N GLU A 51 16.21 -10.07 8.12
CA GLU A 51 16.77 -10.48 9.40
C GLU A 51 16.05 -11.70 9.97
N LEU A 52 14.71 -11.76 9.92
CA LEU A 52 13.94 -12.91 10.41
C LEU A 52 14.24 -14.19 9.60
N ILE A 53 14.38 -14.06 8.28
CA ILE A 53 14.82 -15.17 7.42
C ILE A 53 16.23 -15.58 7.78
N ALA A 54 17.17 -14.64 7.97
CA ALA A 54 18.56 -14.93 8.36
C ALA A 54 18.67 -15.57 9.76
N GLU A 55 17.85 -15.13 10.72
CA GLU A 55 17.81 -15.62 12.08
C GLU A 55 17.16 -17.02 12.16
N GLN A 56 16.14 -17.28 11.33
CA GLN A 56 15.50 -18.61 11.25
C GLN A 56 16.19 -19.59 10.29
N THR A 57 17.12 -19.15 9.45
CA THR A 57 17.95 -20.03 8.59
C THR A 57 19.21 -20.56 9.27
N GLN A 58 19.31 -20.49 10.60
CA GLN A 58 20.32 -21.19 11.41
C GLN A 58 20.41 -22.72 11.15
N TRP A 59 19.46 -23.32 10.44
CA TRP A 59 19.50 -24.72 9.99
C TRP A 59 20.53 -25.01 8.89
N LEU A 60 21.16 -23.98 8.30
CA LEU A 60 22.27 -24.16 7.35
C LEU A 60 23.64 -24.29 8.03
N GLU A 61 23.75 -24.01 9.33
CA GLU A 61 24.92 -24.44 10.12
C GLU A 61 24.71 -25.88 10.58
N VAL A 62 25.00 -26.81 9.68
CA VAL A 62 25.06 -28.24 10.00
C VAL A 62 26.22 -28.47 10.98
N LYS A 63 25.97 -28.38 12.28
CA LYS A 63 26.67 -29.23 13.25
C LYS A 63 25.91 -30.55 13.33
N ARG A 64 26.39 -31.52 12.55
CA ARG A 64 26.06 -32.93 12.76
C ARG A 64 26.54 -33.32 14.15
N GLU A 65 25.61 -33.51 15.08
CA GLU A 65 25.67 -34.58 16.06
C GLU A 65 24.32 -34.74 16.76
N GLY A 66 23.95 -36.00 16.97
CA GLY A 66 22.59 -36.51 17.02
C GLY A 66 21.70 -35.92 18.11
N PHE A 67 20.40 -35.82 17.79
CA PHE A 67 19.38 -35.71 18.81
C PHE A 67 18.14 -36.53 18.45
N GLU A 68 17.78 -37.37 19.42
CA GLU A 68 16.58 -38.19 19.49
C GLU A 68 15.31 -37.33 19.49
N THR A 69 14.28 -37.87 18.87
CA THR A 69 12.97 -37.26 18.63
C THR A 69 12.20 -36.99 19.91
N ASN A 70 12.08 -35.72 20.30
CA ASN A 70 11.10 -35.29 21.28
C ASN A 70 9.83 -34.78 20.58
N ARG A 71 8.73 -35.50 20.79
CA ARG A 71 7.36 -35.16 20.36
C ARG A 71 6.95 -33.79 20.89
N LEU A 72 6.69 -32.84 20.00
CA LEU A 72 5.94 -31.61 20.29
C LEU A 72 4.59 -31.61 19.58
N LEU A 73 3.62 -31.02 20.27
CA LEU A 73 2.20 -30.95 20.01
C LEU A 73 1.87 -30.22 18.70
N THR A 74 1.89 -30.91 17.56
CA THR A 74 1.19 -30.46 16.35
C THR A 74 -0.22 -31.01 16.34
N ARG A 75 -1.21 -30.14 16.54
CA ARG A 75 -2.58 -30.42 16.12
C ARG A 75 -2.56 -30.43 14.60
N GLU A 76 -2.76 -31.59 13.99
CA GLU A 76 -2.94 -31.72 12.54
C GLU A 76 -4.15 -30.88 12.13
N VAL A 77 -3.88 -29.69 11.60
CA VAL A 77 -4.85 -28.95 10.81
C VAL A 77 -4.67 -29.44 9.39
N SER A 78 -5.55 -30.33 8.95
CA SER A 78 -5.64 -30.71 7.55
C SER A 78 -6.01 -29.46 6.75
N LEU A 79 -5.04 -28.89 6.03
CA LEU A 79 -5.34 -27.88 5.04
C LEU A 79 -6.20 -28.53 3.96
N PRO A 80 -7.26 -27.86 3.46
CA PRO A 80 -7.98 -28.36 2.30
C PRO A 80 -6.97 -28.57 1.15
N PRO A 81 -7.17 -29.61 0.32
CA PRO A 81 -6.29 -29.87 -0.80
C PRO A 81 -6.20 -28.60 -1.66
N LEU A 82 -4.98 -28.19 -1.99
CA LEU A 82 -4.76 -27.13 -2.96
C LEU A 82 -5.55 -27.49 -4.23
N PRO A 83 -6.29 -26.55 -4.83
CA PRO A 83 -6.91 -26.82 -6.12
C PRO A 83 -5.84 -27.31 -7.09
N PRO A 84 -6.16 -28.28 -7.97
CA PRO A 84 -5.20 -28.76 -8.97
C PRO A 84 -4.66 -27.56 -9.74
N SER A 85 -3.34 -27.56 -9.97
CA SER A 85 -2.62 -26.52 -10.71
C SER A 85 -3.45 -26.10 -11.93
N VAL A 86 -3.89 -24.84 -11.92
CA VAL A 86 -4.74 -24.28 -12.98
C VAL A 86 -4.03 -24.51 -14.31
N PRO A 87 -4.65 -25.15 -15.32
CA PRO A 87 -4.08 -25.22 -16.66
C PRO A 87 -3.83 -23.80 -17.18
N ASP A 88 -2.70 -23.55 -17.85
CA ASP A 88 -2.28 -22.27 -18.43
C ASP A 88 -3.17 -21.78 -19.60
N GLY A 89 -4.50 -21.87 -19.46
CA GLY A 89 -5.49 -21.42 -20.42
C GLY A 89 -6.07 -20.05 -20.02
N PRO A 90 -6.11 -19.05 -20.92
CA PRO A 90 -6.59 -17.70 -20.60
C PRO A 90 -8.10 -17.58 -20.29
N MET A 91 -8.88 -18.66 -20.33
CA MET A 91 -10.36 -18.61 -20.20
C MET A 91 -10.94 -19.11 -18.88
N GLN A 92 -10.17 -19.77 -18.00
CA GLN A 92 -10.73 -20.25 -16.71
C GLN A 92 -10.72 -19.19 -15.60
N ASN A 93 -9.91 -18.14 -15.76
CA ASN A 93 -9.75 -17.11 -14.75
C ASN A 93 -10.97 -16.17 -14.66
N GLU A 94 -11.60 -15.83 -15.78
CA GLU A 94 -12.77 -14.93 -15.79
C GLU A 94 -13.97 -15.53 -15.05
N SER A 95 -14.30 -16.81 -15.30
CA SER A 95 -15.38 -17.50 -14.61
C SER A 95 -15.16 -17.60 -13.09
N PHE A 96 -13.92 -17.81 -12.64
CA PHE A 96 -13.61 -17.82 -11.21
C PHE A 96 -13.82 -16.46 -10.55
N PHE A 97 -13.38 -15.36 -11.18
CA PHE A 97 -13.58 -14.02 -10.65
C PHE A 97 -15.04 -13.57 -10.72
N GLU A 98 -15.80 -14.02 -11.72
CA GLU A 98 -17.25 -13.81 -11.79
C GLU A 98 -17.97 -14.56 -10.67
N ASP A 99 -17.68 -15.85 -10.47
CA ASP A 99 -18.26 -16.64 -9.38
C ASP A 99 -17.93 -16.05 -8.00
N PHE A 100 -16.69 -15.58 -7.81
CA PHE A 100 -16.28 -14.93 -6.56
C PHE A 100 -17.06 -13.63 -6.33
N ARG A 101 -17.17 -12.76 -7.35
CA ARG A 101 -17.94 -11.51 -7.29
C ARG A 101 -19.42 -11.79 -7.01
N GLN A 102 -19.98 -12.82 -7.64
CA GLN A 102 -21.36 -13.21 -7.44
C GLN A 102 -21.63 -13.66 -6.00
N ARG A 103 -20.75 -14.48 -5.41
CA ARG A 103 -20.84 -14.90 -4.01
C ARG A 103 -20.67 -13.73 -3.04
N GLU A 104 -19.76 -12.80 -3.32
CA GLU A 104 -19.59 -11.58 -2.52
C GLU A 104 -20.88 -10.75 -2.53
N LEU A 105 -21.47 -10.54 -3.72
CA LEU A 105 -22.72 -9.81 -3.87
C LEU A 105 -23.90 -10.50 -3.15
N GLU A 106 -24.02 -11.82 -3.25
CA GLU A 106 -25.02 -12.61 -2.52
C GLU A 106 -24.86 -12.46 -1.01
N SER A 107 -23.62 -12.51 -0.50
CA SER A 107 -23.34 -12.27 0.93
C SER A 107 -23.72 -10.85 1.35
N LEU A 108 -23.50 -9.83 0.51
CA LEU A 108 -23.92 -8.46 0.79
C LEU A 108 -25.44 -8.32 0.80
N ARG A 109 -26.16 -8.99 -0.10
CA ARG A 109 -27.64 -9.02 -0.10
C ARG A 109 -28.19 -9.66 1.17
N GLU A 110 -27.61 -10.79 1.60
CA GLU A 110 -27.97 -11.41 2.88
C GLU A 110 -27.78 -10.43 4.04
N LYS A 111 -26.67 -9.67 4.07
CA LYS A 111 -26.43 -8.65 5.09
C LYS A 111 -27.44 -7.51 5.07
N VAL A 112 -28.00 -7.17 3.90
CA VAL A 112 -29.13 -6.22 3.80
C VAL A 112 -30.39 -6.83 4.41
N GLU A 113 -30.69 -8.10 4.08
CA GLU A 113 -31.86 -8.81 4.59
C GLU A 113 -31.81 -9.01 6.12
N THR A 114 -30.65 -9.33 6.69
CA THR A 114 -30.46 -9.49 8.14
C THR A 114 -30.39 -8.15 8.88
N GLY A 115 -30.33 -7.02 8.15
CA GLY A 115 -30.23 -5.69 8.72
C GLY A 115 -28.83 -5.32 9.24
N GLU A 116 -27.81 -6.12 8.92
CA GLU A 116 -26.41 -5.76 9.16
C GLU A 116 -26.01 -4.55 8.31
N LEU A 117 -26.56 -4.43 7.11
CA LEU A 117 -26.47 -3.27 6.23
C LEU A 117 -27.84 -2.57 6.15
N VAL A 118 -27.88 -1.26 6.42
CA VAL A 118 -29.12 -0.47 6.47
C VAL A 118 -29.11 0.67 5.45
N PRO A 119 -30.27 1.03 4.86
CA PRO A 119 -30.34 2.15 3.94
C PRO A 119 -30.06 3.48 4.64
N ALA A 120 -29.69 4.51 3.86
CA ALA A 120 -29.31 5.83 4.36
C ALA A 120 -30.33 6.45 5.34
N ASP A 121 -31.63 6.36 5.03
CA ASP A 121 -32.68 6.94 5.86
C ASP A 121 -32.74 6.28 7.24
N GLU A 122 -32.63 4.95 7.30
CA GLU A 122 -32.60 4.21 8.56
C GLU A 122 -31.32 4.53 9.36
N PHE A 123 -30.17 4.57 8.69
CA PHE A 123 -28.89 4.94 9.32
C PHE A 123 -28.96 6.33 9.96
N ARG A 124 -29.51 7.31 9.23
CA ARG A 124 -29.73 8.67 9.73
C ARG A 124 -30.68 8.72 10.91
N ARG A 125 -31.78 7.96 10.88
CA ARG A 125 -32.72 7.87 12.01
C ARG A 125 -32.01 7.35 13.26
N ARG A 126 -31.21 6.29 13.14
CA ARG A 126 -30.46 5.71 14.29
C ARG A 126 -29.46 6.69 14.89
N LEU A 127 -28.74 7.45 14.05
CA LEU A 127 -27.77 8.46 14.51
C LEU A 127 -28.39 9.83 14.83
N LYS A 128 -29.66 10.05 14.51
CA LYS A 128 -30.37 11.34 14.59
C LYS A 128 -29.66 12.45 13.77
N LEU A 129 -29.30 12.13 12.53
CA LEU A 129 -28.55 13.03 11.63
C LEU A 129 -29.41 13.62 10.51
N SER A 130 -29.10 14.86 10.13
CA SER A 130 -29.55 15.44 8.86
C SER A 130 -28.83 14.76 7.67
N GLN A 131 -29.34 14.99 6.46
CA GLN A 131 -28.67 14.49 5.23
C GLN A 131 -27.29 15.12 5.06
N GLU A 132 -27.18 16.42 5.37
CA GLU A 132 -25.92 17.17 5.30
C GLU A 132 -24.89 16.61 6.28
N ALA A 133 -25.30 16.35 7.53
CA ALA A 133 -24.40 15.77 8.52
C ALA A 133 -23.93 14.36 8.12
N LEU A 134 -24.78 13.54 7.50
CA LEU A 134 -24.35 12.25 6.95
C LEU A 134 -23.33 12.44 5.82
N ARG A 135 -23.55 13.42 4.92
CA ARG A 135 -22.62 13.73 3.85
C ARG A 135 -21.26 14.15 4.41
N ASP A 136 -21.24 14.96 5.46
CA ASP A 136 -19.99 15.41 6.09
C ASP A 136 -19.23 14.24 6.71
N LEU A 137 -19.93 13.29 7.36
CA LEU A 137 -19.31 12.06 7.88
C LEU A 137 -18.78 11.10 6.78
N LEU A 138 -19.37 11.13 5.59
CA LEU A 138 -18.88 10.37 4.45
C LEU A 138 -17.62 11.02 3.85
N VAL A 139 -17.64 12.34 3.72
CA VAL A 139 -16.52 13.14 3.17
C VAL A 139 -15.30 13.08 4.09
N ASP A 140 -15.49 13.18 5.40
CA ASP A 140 -14.39 13.10 6.37
C ASP A 140 -13.91 11.67 6.64
N GLY A 141 -14.67 10.67 6.17
CA GLY A 141 -14.37 9.25 6.32
C GLY A 141 -14.74 8.61 7.65
N SER A 142 -15.49 9.32 8.50
CA SER A 142 -16.00 8.81 9.77
C SER A 142 -16.98 7.66 9.60
N VAL A 143 -17.71 7.62 8.46
CA VAL A 143 -18.56 6.51 8.06
C VAL A 143 -18.31 6.15 6.59
N PHE A 144 -18.82 5.00 6.16
CA PHE A 144 -18.74 4.57 4.77
C PHE A 144 -20.00 3.80 4.38
N ALA A 145 -20.29 3.81 3.08
CA ALA A 145 -21.36 3.03 2.48
C ALA A 145 -20.76 1.92 1.62
N ILE A 146 -21.47 0.80 1.54
CA ILE A 146 -21.21 -0.33 0.66
C ILE A 146 -22.30 -0.31 -0.41
N ASP A 147 -21.89 -0.34 -1.67
CA ASP A 147 -22.82 -0.44 -2.78
C ASP A 147 -23.32 -1.89 -2.90
N VAL A 148 -24.63 -2.06 -2.95
CA VAL A 148 -25.29 -3.34 -3.23
C VAL A 148 -26.32 -3.08 -4.32
N ASP A 149 -26.07 -3.62 -5.52
CA ASP A 149 -26.90 -3.43 -6.70
C ASP A 149 -27.13 -1.94 -7.08
N GLY A 150 -26.10 -1.09 -6.94
CA GLY A 150 -26.16 0.34 -7.24
C GLY A 150 -26.82 1.19 -6.15
N ILE A 151 -27.16 0.60 -5.00
CA ILE A 151 -27.78 1.28 -3.87
C ILE A 151 -26.79 1.31 -2.70
N PRO A 152 -26.51 2.50 -2.10
CA PRO A 152 -25.61 2.61 -0.97
C PRO A 152 -26.28 2.18 0.35
N TYR A 153 -25.69 1.20 1.02
CA TYR A 153 -26.06 0.75 2.37
C TYR A 153 -24.95 1.02 3.38
N PHE A 154 -25.33 1.25 4.63
CA PHE A 154 -24.41 1.58 5.72
C PHE A 154 -24.33 0.42 6.71
N PRO A 155 -23.14 0.04 7.19
CA PRO A 155 -23.02 -0.91 8.29
C PRO A 155 -23.75 -0.43 9.54
N SER A 156 -24.73 -1.20 9.99
CA SER A 156 -25.55 -0.92 11.17
C SER A 156 -24.72 -0.73 12.44
N LEU A 157 -23.58 -1.43 12.55
CA LEU A 157 -22.62 -1.30 13.65
C LEU A 157 -22.09 0.13 13.83
N LEU A 158 -22.03 0.94 12.75
CA LEU A 158 -21.58 2.34 12.84
C LEU A 158 -22.62 3.24 13.51
N ALA A 159 -23.87 2.79 13.60
CA ALA A 159 -24.95 3.46 14.29
C ALA A 159 -25.30 2.83 15.65
N ASP A 160 -24.61 1.74 16.03
CA ASP A 160 -24.88 1.03 17.29
C ASP A 160 -24.41 1.86 18.50
N GLY A 161 -25.32 2.05 19.46
CA GLY A 161 -25.06 2.76 20.70
C GLY A 161 -24.16 2.01 21.69
N ALA A 162 -23.93 0.71 21.47
CA ALA A 162 -23.03 -0.10 22.29
C ALA A 162 -21.56 0.33 22.18
N TYR A 163 -21.16 0.96 21.07
CA TYR A 163 -19.78 1.35 20.81
C TYR A 163 -19.52 2.82 21.13
N ASN A 164 -18.28 3.11 21.53
CA ASN A 164 -17.80 4.49 21.62
C ASN A 164 -17.67 5.10 20.21
N LYS A 165 -18.69 5.83 19.78
CA LYS A 165 -18.79 6.42 18.44
C LYS A 165 -17.59 7.30 18.06
N ALA A 166 -17.10 8.12 18.99
CA ALA A 166 -15.95 8.98 18.73
C ALA A 166 -14.69 8.17 18.39
N ARG A 167 -14.46 7.07 19.12
CA ARG A 167 -13.35 6.14 18.85
C ARG A 167 -13.57 5.36 17.56
N LEU A 168 -14.78 4.85 17.33
CA LEU A 168 -15.11 4.12 16.10
C LEU A 168 -14.90 4.98 14.85
N PHE A 169 -15.43 6.21 14.85
CA PHE A 169 -15.23 7.15 13.73
C PHE A 169 -13.76 7.52 13.55
N SER A 170 -13.00 7.63 14.65
CA SER A 170 -11.54 7.82 14.54
C SER A 170 -10.88 6.68 13.77
N ILE A 171 -11.21 5.42 14.07
CA ILE A 171 -10.68 4.27 13.35
C ILE A 171 -11.16 4.24 11.90
N CYS A 172 -12.43 4.53 11.64
CA CYS A 172 -12.96 4.62 10.28
C CYS A 172 -12.19 5.63 9.42
N ARG A 173 -11.82 6.78 9.99
CA ARG A 173 -10.97 7.77 9.31
C ARG A 173 -9.56 7.27 9.08
N ILE A 174 -9.01 6.46 9.99
CA ILE A 174 -7.69 5.85 9.79
C ILE A 174 -7.73 4.88 8.60
N ILE A 175 -8.74 4.02 8.55
CA ILE A 175 -8.90 3.01 7.48
C ILE A 175 -9.67 3.52 6.25
N TRP A 176 -10.00 4.81 6.20
CA TRP A 176 -10.69 5.43 5.07
C TRP A 176 -10.00 5.24 3.71
N PRO A 177 -8.67 5.10 3.62
CA PRO A 177 -7.97 4.58 2.45
C PRO A 177 -8.58 3.34 1.77
N GLU A 178 -9.08 2.39 2.55
CA GLU A 178 -9.44 1.04 2.11
C GLU A 178 -10.79 0.97 1.36
N HIS A 179 -11.03 -0.11 0.64
CA HIS A 179 -12.34 -0.39 0.05
C HIS A 179 -13.41 -0.56 1.15
N PRO A 180 -14.66 -0.07 0.98
CA PRO A 180 -15.70 -0.18 2.01
C PRO A 180 -15.93 -1.59 2.58
N THR A 181 -15.89 -2.63 1.75
CA THR A 181 -16.01 -4.03 2.22
C THR A 181 -14.81 -4.45 3.07
N SER A 182 -13.58 -4.07 2.69
CA SER A 182 -12.37 -4.28 3.49
C SER A 182 -12.44 -3.56 4.84
N ARG A 183 -13.01 -2.35 4.90
CA ARG A 183 -13.22 -1.62 6.16
C ARG A 183 -14.19 -2.35 7.09
N LEU A 184 -15.31 -2.85 6.54
CA LEU A 184 -16.26 -3.64 7.31
C LEU A 184 -15.59 -4.90 7.87
N HIS A 185 -14.90 -5.66 7.01
CA HIS A 185 -14.14 -6.83 7.42
C HIS A 185 -13.08 -6.49 8.49
N TYR A 186 -12.39 -5.35 8.35
CA TYR A 186 -11.46 -4.85 9.35
C TYR A 186 -12.09 -4.71 10.71
N LEU A 187 -13.23 -4.02 10.80
CA LEU A 187 -13.90 -3.77 12.07
C LEU A 187 -14.46 -5.03 12.72
N THR A 188 -14.91 -6.01 11.93
CA THR A 188 -15.63 -7.19 12.45
C THR A 188 -14.76 -8.44 12.66
N SER A 189 -13.56 -8.49 12.11
CA SER A 189 -12.72 -9.69 12.17
C SER A 189 -11.60 -9.58 13.20
N GLY A 190 -11.33 -10.69 13.88
CA GLY A 190 -10.26 -10.79 14.87
C GLY A 190 -8.89 -10.55 14.23
N ARG A 191 -8.04 -9.76 14.90
CA ARG A 191 -6.74 -9.35 14.37
C ARG A 191 -5.58 -9.92 15.18
N GLY A 192 -4.63 -10.58 14.51
CA GLY A 192 -3.47 -11.18 15.17
C GLY A 192 -2.63 -10.15 15.94
N ASN A 193 -2.42 -8.97 15.35
CA ASN A 193 -1.72 -7.84 15.99
C ASN A 193 -2.51 -7.18 17.14
N LEU A 194 -3.78 -7.54 17.35
CA LEU A 194 -4.59 -7.16 18.51
C LEU A 194 -4.78 -8.32 19.50
N GLY A 195 -4.03 -9.42 19.35
CA GLY A 195 -4.16 -10.61 20.19
C GLY A 195 -5.44 -11.41 19.93
N GLY A 196 -5.95 -11.38 18.70
CA GLY A 196 -7.17 -12.08 18.28
C GLY A 196 -8.46 -11.29 18.49
N LEU A 197 -8.39 -10.14 19.18
CA LEU A 197 -9.53 -9.24 19.36
C LEU A 197 -9.92 -8.56 18.04
N THR A 198 -11.20 -8.26 17.92
CA THR A 198 -11.73 -7.37 16.87
C THR A 198 -11.47 -5.90 17.23
N PRO A 199 -11.37 -5.00 16.24
CA PRO A 199 -11.33 -3.56 16.51
C PRO A 199 -12.48 -3.06 17.37
N LEU A 200 -13.69 -3.60 17.20
CA LEU A 200 -14.87 -3.20 17.97
C LEU A 200 -14.70 -3.50 19.47
N GLU A 201 -14.13 -4.65 19.83
CA GLU A 201 -13.84 -5.02 21.22
C GLU A 201 -12.76 -4.14 21.86
N CYS A 202 -11.88 -3.55 21.05
CA CYS A 202 -10.84 -2.63 21.52
C CYS A 202 -11.35 -1.21 21.80
N LEU A 203 -12.59 -0.85 21.40
CA LEU A 203 -13.10 0.53 21.52
C LEU A 203 -13.43 0.95 22.96
N SER A 204 -13.75 0.02 23.85
CA SER A 204 -14.18 0.32 25.23
C SER A 204 -13.02 0.72 26.14
N ASP A 205 -11.88 0.07 26.00
CA ASP A 205 -10.68 0.29 26.81
C ASP A 205 -9.68 1.24 26.14
N ILE A 206 -9.14 2.21 26.89
CA ILE A 206 -8.23 3.23 26.34
C ILE A 206 -6.88 2.64 25.91
N LYS A 207 -6.37 1.61 26.62
CA LYS A 207 -5.07 1.01 26.31
C LYS A 207 -5.18 0.18 25.02
N ARG A 208 -6.24 -0.62 24.89
CA ARG A 208 -6.57 -1.37 23.68
C ARG A 208 -6.88 -0.45 22.51
N PHE A 209 -7.60 0.65 22.74
CA PHE A 209 -7.86 1.63 21.69
C PHE A 209 -6.57 2.23 21.12
N ARG A 210 -5.60 2.61 21.96
CA ARG A 210 -4.29 3.11 21.49
C ARG A 210 -3.46 2.06 20.74
N MET A 211 -3.67 0.77 21.02
CA MET A 211 -3.06 -0.33 20.28
C MET A 211 -3.75 -0.50 18.92
N LEU A 212 -5.09 -0.46 18.91
CA LEU A 212 -5.90 -0.46 17.69
C LEU A 212 -5.55 0.70 16.76
N GLU A 213 -5.39 1.92 17.27
CA GLU A 213 -4.98 3.05 16.44
C GLU A 213 -3.67 2.75 15.72
N ARG A 214 -2.65 2.27 16.43
CA ARG A 214 -1.35 1.90 15.85
C ARG A 214 -1.46 0.76 14.82
N ALA A 215 -2.28 -0.25 15.12
CA ALA A 215 -2.52 -1.36 14.22
C ALA A 215 -3.24 -0.94 12.93
N ALA A 216 -4.30 -0.12 13.06
CA ALA A 216 -5.04 0.44 11.93
C ALA A 216 -4.13 1.34 11.08
N TRP A 217 -3.28 2.13 11.74
CA TRP A 217 -2.25 2.92 11.08
C TRP A 217 -1.33 2.04 10.23
N ALA A 218 -0.73 1.01 10.83
CA ALA A 218 0.17 0.10 10.13
C ALA A 218 -0.49 -0.59 8.93
N GLU A 219 -1.74 -1.05 9.07
CA GLU A 219 -2.50 -1.67 7.98
C GLU A 219 -2.66 -0.73 6.77
N THR A 220 -2.79 0.58 7.03
CA THR A 220 -3.12 1.57 5.99
C THR A 220 -1.92 2.19 5.29
N VAL A 221 -0.70 1.93 5.78
CA VAL A 221 0.52 2.46 5.16
C VAL A 221 0.68 1.93 3.74
N ASP A 222 0.29 0.67 3.51
CA ASP A 222 0.45 -0.02 2.22
C ASP A 222 -0.69 0.29 1.22
N SER A 223 -1.71 1.03 1.66
CA SER A 223 -2.92 1.28 0.86
C SER A 223 -2.71 2.31 -0.26
N TYR A 224 -1.66 3.13 -0.18
CA TYR A 224 -1.36 4.17 -1.17
C TYR A 224 0.09 4.16 -1.57
N ARG A 225 0.32 4.09 -2.88
CA ARG A 225 1.64 4.20 -3.47
C ARG A 225 1.83 5.59 -4.03
N THR A 226 2.83 6.30 -3.54
CA THR A 226 3.34 7.51 -4.19
C THR A 226 4.44 7.09 -5.16
N SER A 227 4.30 7.40 -6.44
CA SER A 227 5.35 7.22 -7.43
C SER A 227 5.82 8.57 -7.96
N ILE A 228 7.12 8.69 -8.16
CA ILE A 228 7.80 9.84 -8.74
C ILE A 228 8.63 9.32 -9.89
N VAL A 229 8.36 9.84 -11.09
CA VAL A 229 9.07 9.44 -12.30
C VAL A 229 9.55 10.70 -13.00
N ALA A 230 10.87 10.83 -13.18
CA ALA A 230 11.48 11.95 -13.87
C ALA A 230 12.03 11.52 -15.24
N TYR A 231 11.84 12.40 -16.21
CA TYR A 231 12.31 12.24 -17.59
C TYR A 231 13.15 13.46 -17.97
N ALA A 232 14.23 13.23 -18.71
CA ALA A 232 15.00 14.30 -19.32
C ALA A 232 14.15 15.11 -20.31
N GLY A 233 14.26 16.45 -20.24
CA GLY A 233 13.53 17.38 -21.09
C GLY A 233 12.14 17.78 -20.58
N LEU A 234 11.47 18.63 -21.36
CA LEU A 234 10.13 19.15 -21.07
C LEU A 234 9.06 18.29 -21.75
N HIS A 235 8.13 17.74 -20.97
CA HIS A 235 7.07 16.85 -21.43
C HIS A 235 5.70 17.34 -20.97
N ASP A 236 4.72 17.32 -21.86
CA ASP A 236 3.34 17.70 -21.51
C ASP A 236 2.61 16.58 -20.76
N ALA A 237 2.88 15.33 -21.14
CA ALA A 237 2.32 14.10 -20.58
C ALA A 237 3.43 13.06 -20.37
N GLN A 238 3.15 12.04 -19.55
CA GLN A 238 4.14 11.01 -19.23
C GLN A 238 4.53 10.22 -20.49
N PRO A 239 5.81 10.21 -20.89
CA PRO A 239 6.27 9.47 -22.07
C PRO A 239 6.12 7.96 -21.88
N THR A 240 5.68 7.27 -22.93
CA THR A 240 5.52 5.80 -22.94
C THR A 240 6.70 5.07 -23.59
N ASN A 241 7.50 5.78 -24.40
CA ASN A 241 8.55 5.24 -25.24
C ASN A 241 9.96 5.73 -24.87
N VAL A 242 10.09 6.47 -23.78
CA VAL A 242 11.38 6.98 -23.27
C VAL A 242 11.62 6.37 -21.89
N PRO A 243 12.80 5.79 -21.62
CA PRO A 243 13.10 5.32 -20.28
C PRO A 243 13.20 6.50 -19.30
N PRO A 244 12.70 6.37 -18.06
CA PRO A 244 12.83 7.43 -17.08
C PRO A 244 14.27 7.59 -16.63
N SER A 245 14.74 8.83 -16.51
CA SER A 245 16.05 9.15 -15.92
C SER A 245 16.06 8.91 -14.41
N TYR A 246 14.89 8.95 -13.77
CA TYR A 246 14.69 8.61 -12.38
C TYR A 246 13.31 8.02 -12.15
N SER A 247 13.20 7.01 -11.30
CA SER A 247 11.93 6.46 -10.88
C SER A 247 12.04 5.98 -9.44
N VAL A 248 11.05 6.31 -8.63
CA VAL A 248 10.90 5.80 -7.27
C VAL A 248 9.43 5.63 -6.94
N ALA A 249 9.11 4.62 -6.15
CA ALA A 249 7.79 4.44 -5.60
C ALA A 249 7.89 4.00 -4.15
N GLU A 250 7.10 4.60 -3.28
CA GLU A 250 7.02 4.26 -1.86
C GLU A 250 5.54 4.22 -1.44
N ASP A 251 5.22 3.26 -0.56
CA ASP A 251 3.90 3.15 0.03
C ASP A 251 3.83 4.08 1.25
N LEU A 252 2.99 5.10 1.16
CA LEU A 252 2.95 6.23 2.09
C LEU A 252 1.52 6.59 2.43
N ASP A 253 1.27 6.89 3.71
CA ASP A 253 -0.04 7.31 4.19
C ASP A 253 -0.59 8.52 3.41
N ARG A 254 -1.76 8.34 2.79
CA ARG A 254 -2.47 9.36 2.02
C ARG A 254 -2.65 10.68 2.77
N ARG A 255 -2.82 10.64 4.09
CA ARG A 255 -3.13 11.83 4.91
C ARG A 255 -1.93 12.76 5.12
N ARG A 256 -0.72 12.30 4.84
CA ARG A 256 0.44 13.19 4.77
C ARG A 256 0.24 14.19 3.63
N ASP A 257 0.83 15.37 3.80
CA ASP A 257 0.88 16.39 2.75
C ASP A 257 1.44 15.83 1.44
N PHE A 258 0.93 16.30 0.30
CA PHE A 258 1.30 15.74 -1.01
C PHE A 258 2.81 15.83 -1.26
N TRP A 259 3.41 16.99 -0.98
CA TRP A 259 4.85 17.21 -1.17
C TRP A 259 5.67 16.49 -0.10
N ALA A 260 5.09 16.33 1.09
CA ALA A 260 5.70 15.53 2.14
C ALA A 260 5.92 14.08 1.76
N LYS A 261 4.92 13.47 1.13
CA LYS A 261 5.03 12.11 0.60
C LYS A 261 6.12 12.03 -0.46
N GLY A 262 6.13 13.00 -1.36
CA GLY A 262 7.15 13.09 -2.39
C GLY A 262 8.59 13.17 -1.85
N SER A 263 8.81 14.02 -0.85
CA SER A 263 10.12 14.15 -0.20
C SER A 263 10.53 12.88 0.55
N ALA A 264 9.59 12.16 1.16
CA ALA A 264 9.87 10.88 1.82
C ALA A 264 10.29 9.81 0.79
N ALA A 265 9.55 9.70 -0.32
CA ALA A 265 9.84 8.78 -1.42
C ALA A 265 11.26 8.96 -1.98
N LEU A 266 11.68 10.22 -2.21
CA LEU A 266 13.06 10.52 -2.62
C LEU A 266 14.07 10.09 -1.55
N LYS A 267 13.78 10.36 -0.26
CA LYS A 267 14.71 10.08 0.84
C LYS A 267 14.98 8.60 1.05
N HIS A 268 13.96 7.76 0.93
CA HIS A 268 14.10 6.32 1.18
C HIS A 268 14.48 5.53 -0.07
N HIS A 269 14.53 6.18 -1.24
CA HIS A 269 14.76 5.56 -2.56
C HIS A 269 13.76 4.44 -2.92
N GLY A 270 12.67 4.32 -2.15
CA GLY A 270 11.52 3.45 -2.39
C GLY A 270 11.84 2.02 -2.84
N PHE A 271 10.91 1.43 -3.58
CA PHE A 271 11.01 0.06 -4.09
C PHE A 271 11.66 -0.04 -5.48
N THR A 272 11.75 1.08 -6.21
CA THR A 272 12.10 1.09 -7.64
C THR A 272 13.16 2.12 -8.03
N GLY A 273 14.02 2.52 -7.08
CA GLY A 273 15.08 3.50 -7.31
C GLY A 273 16.07 3.13 -8.42
N VAL A 274 16.41 4.11 -9.26
CA VAL A 274 17.65 4.10 -10.05
C VAL A 274 18.82 4.32 -9.09
N PHE A 275 19.91 3.57 -9.25
CA PHE A 275 21.11 3.72 -8.41
C PHE A 275 22.10 4.68 -9.08
N GLU A 276 22.89 5.37 -8.26
CA GLU A 276 23.95 6.26 -8.73
C GLU A 276 24.89 5.61 -9.77
N PRO A 277 25.46 6.41 -10.69
CA PRO A 277 25.36 7.87 -10.76
C PRO A 277 24.08 8.36 -11.46
N TYR A 278 23.44 9.37 -10.87
CA TYR A 278 22.27 10.03 -11.46
C TYR A 278 22.67 10.90 -12.65
N GLU A 279 21.81 10.94 -13.69
CA GLU A 279 22.02 11.83 -14.83
C GLU A 279 22.00 13.31 -14.40
N GLN A 280 22.96 14.07 -14.92
CA GLN A 280 22.95 15.54 -14.83
C GLN A 280 22.02 16.08 -15.90
N LEU A 281 20.88 16.61 -15.47
CA LEU A 281 19.83 17.09 -16.38
C LEU A 281 19.66 18.59 -16.21
N ARG A 282 19.89 19.35 -17.28
CA ARG A 282 19.60 20.79 -17.32
C ARG A 282 18.10 21.08 -17.36
N GLU A 283 17.32 20.16 -17.92
CA GLU A 283 15.87 20.26 -18.00
C GLU A 283 15.26 18.88 -17.75
N ALA A 284 14.20 18.84 -16.96
CA ALA A 284 13.49 17.62 -16.67
C ALA A 284 12.01 17.87 -16.38
N THR A 285 11.21 16.81 -16.58
CA THR A 285 9.81 16.75 -16.17
C THR A 285 9.61 15.60 -15.22
N VAL A 286 9.00 15.89 -14.07
CA VAL A 286 8.70 14.95 -13.00
C VAL A 286 7.19 14.75 -12.93
N PHE A 287 6.77 13.50 -13.03
CA PHE A 287 5.39 13.09 -12.80
C PHE A 287 5.29 12.45 -11.42
N ILE A 288 4.38 12.97 -10.62
CA ILE A 288 4.09 12.47 -9.28
C ILE A 288 2.67 11.94 -9.32
N SER A 289 2.47 10.68 -8.96
CA SER A 289 1.15 10.08 -8.91
C SER A 289 0.94 9.32 -7.60
N GLN A 290 -0.28 9.38 -7.08
CA GLN A 290 -0.70 8.61 -5.93
C GLN A 290 -1.78 7.63 -6.36
N ILE A 291 -1.46 6.35 -6.24
CA ILE A 291 -2.32 5.27 -6.69
C ILE A 291 -2.76 4.49 -5.44
N ARG A 292 -4.06 4.33 -5.28
CA ARG A 292 -4.64 3.48 -4.25
C ARG A 292 -4.38 2.01 -4.60
N ALA A 293 -4.14 1.18 -3.59
CA ALA A 293 -4.08 -0.26 -3.76
C ALA A 293 -5.33 -0.79 -4.50
N GLY A 294 -5.11 -1.59 -5.55
CA GLY A 294 -6.18 -2.11 -6.41
C GLY A 294 -6.70 -1.13 -7.48
N SER A 295 -6.25 0.13 -7.49
CA SER A 295 -6.54 1.08 -8.57
C SER A 295 -5.44 1.04 -9.64
N THR A 296 -5.83 1.31 -10.89
CA THR A 296 -4.91 1.59 -12.00
C THR A 296 -4.86 3.09 -12.33
N THR A 297 -5.81 3.88 -11.83
CA THR A 297 -5.87 5.32 -12.03
C THR A 297 -5.33 6.06 -10.79
N PRO A 298 -4.50 7.09 -10.97
CA PRO A 298 -4.07 7.95 -9.88
C PRO A 298 -5.27 8.68 -9.25
N ASP A 299 -5.38 8.64 -7.93
CA ASP A 299 -6.35 9.44 -7.17
C ASP A 299 -5.93 10.93 -7.13
N GLU A 300 -4.62 11.18 -7.18
CA GLU A 300 -4.01 12.50 -7.11
C GLU A 300 -2.69 12.50 -7.88
N GLY A 301 -2.29 13.64 -8.43
CA GLY A 301 -0.98 13.78 -9.05
C GLY A 301 -0.58 15.22 -9.35
N ALA A 302 0.68 15.36 -9.74
CA ALA A 302 1.26 16.61 -10.15
C ALA A 302 2.32 16.39 -11.23
N LYS A 303 2.52 17.42 -12.04
CA LYS A 303 3.63 17.52 -12.99
C LYS A 303 4.52 18.69 -12.57
N LEU A 304 5.81 18.44 -12.47
CA LEU A 304 6.83 19.47 -12.25
C LEU A 304 7.70 19.53 -13.50
N SER A 305 7.76 20.68 -14.15
CA SER A 305 8.71 20.91 -15.23
C SER A 305 9.75 21.90 -14.72
N PHE A 306 11.03 21.57 -14.79
CA PHE A 306 12.07 22.47 -14.32
C PHE A 306 13.26 22.56 -15.26
N SER A 307 13.92 23.73 -15.22
CA SER A 307 15.22 23.97 -15.84
C SER A 307 16.21 24.49 -14.79
N ILE A 308 17.46 24.05 -14.89
CA ILE A 308 18.56 24.40 -14.00
C ILE A 308 19.44 25.43 -14.69
N ASP A 309 19.65 26.57 -14.03
CA ASP A 309 20.56 27.64 -14.44
C ASP A 309 21.46 28.03 -13.26
N GLY A 310 22.68 27.50 -13.26
CA GLY A 310 23.62 27.60 -12.14
C GLY A 310 23.03 27.02 -10.85
N ASP A 311 23.05 27.82 -9.78
CA ASP A 311 22.57 27.41 -8.44
C ASP A 311 21.04 27.45 -8.28
N PHE A 312 20.27 27.65 -9.36
CA PHE A 312 18.83 27.81 -9.29
C PHE A 312 18.09 26.90 -10.27
N ALA A 313 16.98 26.33 -9.80
CA ALA A 313 15.98 25.69 -10.64
C ALA A 313 14.76 26.61 -10.82
N SER A 314 14.35 26.83 -12.06
CA SER A 314 13.07 27.44 -12.41
C SER A 314 12.04 26.34 -12.60
N VAL A 315 11.00 26.31 -11.77
CA VAL A 315 10.04 25.20 -11.70
C VAL A 315 8.65 25.71 -12.04
N HIS A 316 7.97 24.98 -12.94
CA HIS A 316 6.56 25.07 -13.20
C HIS A 316 5.85 23.88 -12.57
N VAL A 317 4.85 24.14 -11.74
CA VAL A 317 4.08 23.12 -11.02
C VAL A 317 2.66 23.12 -11.53
N GLU A 318 2.16 21.94 -11.90
CA GLU A 318 0.78 21.73 -12.32
C GLU A 318 0.15 20.60 -11.50
N ARG A 319 -1.00 20.86 -10.88
CA ARG A 319 -1.72 19.90 -10.04
C ARG A 319 -2.94 19.37 -10.78
N PHE A 320 -3.04 18.04 -10.92
CA PHE A 320 -4.12 17.41 -11.70
C PHE A 320 -5.51 17.65 -11.10
N VAL A 321 -5.60 17.87 -9.77
CA VAL A 321 -6.88 18.01 -9.07
C VAL A 321 -7.40 19.45 -9.07
N SER A 322 -6.52 20.46 -9.14
CA SER A 322 -6.92 21.87 -8.96
C SER A 322 -6.88 22.70 -10.24
N ASN A 323 -6.31 22.19 -11.34
CA ASN A 323 -5.99 22.95 -12.56
C ASN A 323 -5.20 24.25 -12.30
N LYS A 324 -4.63 24.42 -11.10
CA LYS A 324 -3.79 25.56 -10.77
C LYS A 324 -2.37 25.23 -11.15
N SER A 325 -1.75 26.16 -11.87
CA SER A 325 -0.31 26.15 -12.07
C SER A 325 0.35 27.31 -11.33
N HIS A 326 1.59 27.11 -10.91
CA HIS A 326 2.41 28.17 -10.34
C HIS A 326 3.87 27.98 -10.71
N TYR A 327 4.59 29.10 -10.75
CA TYR A 327 6.02 29.14 -10.98
C TYR A 327 6.76 29.46 -9.69
N LEU A 328 7.88 28.78 -9.48
CA LEU A 328 8.80 29.08 -8.39
C LEU A 328 10.24 28.98 -8.85
N ARG A 329 11.11 29.73 -8.18
CA ARG A 329 12.56 29.64 -8.31
C ARG A 329 13.11 29.06 -7.02
N VAL A 330 13.83 27.96 -7.14
CA VAL A 330 14.37 27.19 -6.01
C VAL A 330 15.89 27.26 -6.05
N ARG A 331 16.52 27.52 -4.91
CA ARG A 331 17.98 27.43 -4.79
C ARG A 331 18.37 25.97 -4.60
N LEU A 332 19.37 25.51 -5.35
CA LEU A 332 19.91 24.16 -5.25
C LEU A 332 21.02 24.13 -4.19
N GLU A 333 20.91 23.21 -3.24
CA GLU A 333 21.91 22.96 -2.18
C GLU A 333 22.56 21.59 -2.42
N GLY A 334 23.30 21.42 -3.52
CA GLY A 334 23.81 20.09 -3.89
C GLY A 334 24.35 19.99 -5.32
N GLY A 335 24.56 18.76 -5.79
CA GLY A 335 25.06 18.51 -7.14
C GLY A 335 24.04 18.85 -8.23
N GLU A 336 24.51 18.94 -9.48
CA GLU A 336 23.69 19.24 -10.66
C GLU A 336 22.86 18.04 -11.15
N ASN A 337 22.60 17.05 -10.29
CA ASN A 337 21.83 15.87 -10.66
C ASN A 337 20.33 16.06 -10.42
N VAL A 338 19.53 15.26 -11.12
CA VAL A 338 18.06 15.35 -11.09
C VAL A 338 17.50 15.10 -9.68
N GLU A 339 18.09 14.22 -8.88
CA GLU A 339 17.58 13.89 -7.55
C GLU A 339 17.78 15.04 -6.56
N ASP A 340 18.96 15.65 -6.52
CA ASP A 340 19.27 16.80 -5.68
C ASP A 340 18.35 17.98 -6.02
N ALA A 341 18.13 18.23 -7.31
CA ALA A 341 17.16 19.21 -7.78
C ALA A 341 15.74 18.90 -7.27
N MET A 342 15.27 17.66 -7.43
CA MET A 342 13.96 17.26 -6.91
C MET A 342 13.87 17.42 -5.39
N ARG A 343 14.88 17.01 -4.63
CA ARG A 343 14.88 17.16 -3.15
C ARG A 343 14.76 18.61 -2.72
N ALA A 344 15.48 19.53 -3.38
CA ALA A 344 15.37 20.96 -3.11
C ALA A 344 13.97 21.51 -3.45
N ILE A 345 13.43 21.12 -4.61
CA ILE A 345 12.12 21.57 -5.09
C ILE A 345 11.00 21.10 -4.15
N PHE A 346 10.98 19.83 -3.76
CA PHE A 346 9.93 19.28 -2.90
C PHE A 346 9.98 19.89 -1.49
N ARG A 347 11.18 20.18 -0.97
CA ARG A 347 11.35 20.88 0.30
C ARG A 347 10.76 22.29 0.25
N GLU A 348 11.02 23.04 -0.81
CA GLU A 348 10.48 24.38 -0.99
C GLU A 348 8.95 24.36 -1.15
N LEU A 349 8.41 23.41 -1.92
CA LEU A 349 6.97 23.23 -2.10
C LEU A 349 6.26 22.88 -0.79
N TRP A 350 6.84 22.00 0.02
CA TRP A 350 6.35 21.73 1.37
C TRP A 350 6.31 23.02 2.18
N ASN A 351 7.44 23.74 2.29
CA ASN A 351 7.57 24.91 3.16
C ASN A 351 6.56 26.02 2.84
N ARG A 352 6.17 26.16 1.57
CA ARG A 352 5.17 27.16 1.13
C ARG A 352 3.73 26.75 1.43
N GLY A 353 3.48 25.52 1.88
CA GLY A 353 2.14 24.98 2.06
C GLY A 353 1.33 25.00 0.76
N ALA A 354 2.00 24.82 -0.38
CA ALA A 354 1.40 24.87 -1.71
C ALA A 354 0.53 23.62 -1.94
N ASN A 355 -0.59 23.50 -1.23
CA ASN A 355 -1.51 22.36 -1.31
C ASN A 355 -2.42 22.40 -2.54
#